data_AF-A0A8K0XFW4-F1
#
_entry.id   AF-A0A8K0XFW4-F1
#
_cell.length_a   1.000
_cell.length_b   1.000
_cell.length_c   1.000
_cell.angle_alpha   90.00
_cell.angle_beta   90.00
_cell.angle_gamma   90.00
#
_symmetry.space_group_name_H-M   'P 1'
#
loop_
_entity.id
_entity.type
_entity.pdbx_description
1 polymer ?
#
loop_
_entity_poly.entity_id
_entity_poly.type
_entity_poly.pdbx_seq_one_letter_code
_entity_poly.pdbx_strand_id
1 'polypeptide(L)'
;MLRWIVRCDVFNSWGEFEVQIRINFVAESGEKAITLYHHLKLHPWAATFPAPGTSLPAEPEIPNPDNAAKLGPVHSWQYDEIVFNDPFQSFLNLLTTHPPTSLPKTSKKPIPFHTSNPASLEGTRKGGVPEFTSTMEKEEAERLEEARGKVIKEQEKWRGILIEREKELERLQKLASKE
;
A
#
# COMPACT_ATOMS: atom_id res chain seq x y z
N MET A 1 8.85 -11.96 11.48
CA MET A 1 8.41 -10.94 10.49
C MET A 1 9.60 -10.02 10.22
N LEU A 2 9.96 -9.85 8.94
CA LEU A 2 10.96 -8.87 8.54
C LEU A 2 10.23 -7.63 8.03
N ARG A 3 10.63 -6.47 8.54
CA ARG A 3 10.13 -5.17 8.07
C ARG A 3 11.11 -4.62 7.05
N TRP A 4 10.62 -4.25 5.88
CA TRP A 4 11.44 -3.70 4.81
C TRP A 4 10.91 -2.34 4.40
N ILE A 5 11.82 -1.36 4.29
CA ILE A 5 11.51 -0.04 3.76
C ILE A 5 12.42 0.16 2.56
N VAL A 6 11.81 0.27 1.39
CA VAL A 6 12.52 0.72 0.20
C VAL A 6 12.54 2.25 0.26
N ARG A 7 13.74 2.81 0.42
CA ARG A 7 13.99 4.24 0.36
C ARG A 7 14.70 4.56 -0.96
N CYS A 8 13.98 5.20 -1.87
CA CYS A 8 14.55 5.77 -3.07
C CYS A 8 14.65 7.29 -2.89
N ASP A 9 15.89 7.78 -2.81
CA ASP A 9 16.21 9.20 -2.94
C ASP A 9 16.74 9.45 -4.37
N VAL A 10 16.49 10.65 -4.88
CA VAL A 10 16.60 11.03 -6.31
C VAL A 10 17.89 10.55 -6.98
N PHE A 11 17.72 9.83 -8.10
CA PHE A 11 18.74 9.58 -9.10
C PHE A 11 18.54 10.53 -10.29
N ASN A 12 19.62 10.99 -10.93
CA ASN A 12 19.59 11.88 -12.11
C ASN A 12 19.01 11.18 -13.36
N SER A 13 17.70 10.94 -13.34
CA SER A 13 16.92 10.27 -14.38
C SER A 13 15.97 11.26 -15.06
N TRP A 14 15.62 10.98 -16.32
CA TRP A 14 14.72 11.79 -17.16
C TRP A 14 13.28 11.27 -17.17
N GLY A 15 12.93 10.27 -16.35
CA GLY A 15 11.57 9.72 -16.31
C GLY A 15 11.26 8.86 -15.09
N GLU A 16 9.95 8.66 -14.86
CA GLU A 16 9.39 7.72 -13.88
C GLU A 16 9.29 6.33 -14.51
N PHE A 17 9.73 5.30 -13.78
CA PHE A 17 9.64 3.90 -14.23
C PHE A 17 9.47 2.95 -13.04
N GLU A 18 9.04 1.73 -13.34
CA GLU A 18 8.88 0.67 -12.34
C GLU A 18 10.19 -0.10 -12.17
N VAL A 19 10.68 -0.13 -10.93
CA VAL A 19 11.88 -0.87 -10.55
C VAL A 19 11.46 -2.21 -9.98
N GLN A 20 11.93 -3.29 -10.60
CA GLN A 20 11.79 -4.63 -10.06
C GLN A 20 12.91 -4.91 -9.06
N ILE A 21 12.57 -5.13 -7.79
CA ILE A 21 13.50 -5.43 -6.71
C ILE A 21 13.34 -6.92 -6.35
N ARG A 22 14.39 -7.72 -6.59
CA ARG A 22 14.40 -9.14 -6.25
C ARG A 22 15.17 -9.38 -4.96
N ILE A 23 14.48 -9.87 -3.93
CA ILE A 23 15.06 -10.22 -2.63
C ILE A 23 15.33 -11.72 -2.62
N ASN A 24 16.61 -12.09 -2.51
CA ASN A 24 17.04 -13.48 -2.31
C ASN A 24 17.30 -13.71 -0.82
N PHE A 25 16.77 -14.81 -0.28
CA PHE A 25 16.98 -15.18 1.12
C PHE A 25 18.19 -16.09 1.31
N VAL A 26 18.66 -16.17 2.55
CA VAL A 26 19.67 -17.16 2.94
C VAL A 26 19.11 -18.58 2.76
N ALA A 27 19.96 -19.53 2.37
CA ALA A 27 19.52 -20.90 2.10
C ALA A 27 18.81 -21.56 3.30
N GLU A 28 19.16 -21.16 4.52
CA GLU A 28 18.53 -21.64 5.76
C GLU A 28 17.06 -21.27 5.89
N SER A 29 16.57 -20.22 5.20
CA SER A 29 15.14 -19.91 5.21
C SER A 29 14.34 -20.92 4.40
N GLY A 30 14.96 -21.61 3.44
CA GLY A 30 14.29 -22.50 2.48
C GLY A 30 13.22 -21.81 1.62
N GLU A 31 13.19 -20.48 1.62
CA GLU A 31 12.18 -19.69 0.92
C GLU A 31 12.62 -19.27 -0.46
N LYS A 32 11.65 -19.16 -1.37
CA LYS A 32 11.90 -18.67 -2.72
C LYS A 32 12.14 -17.16 -2.69
N ALA A 33 12.92 -16.68 -3.66
CA ALA A 33 13.14 -15.25 -3.83
C ALA A 33 11.82 -14.51 -4.09
N ILE A 34 11.62 -13.38 -3.40
CA ILE A 34 10.44 -12.52 -3.57
C ILE A 34 10.80 -11.38 -4.53
N THR A 35 9.86 -11.06 -5.41
CA THR A 35 9.98 -9.90 -6.31
C THR A 35 9.01 -8.83 -5.85
N LEU A 36 9.55 -7.64 -5.58
CA LEU A 36 8.80 -6.43 -5.29
C LEU A 36 8.88 -5.49 -6.49
N TYR A 37 7.83 -4.71 -6.69
CA TYR A 37 7.80 -3.67 -7.72
C TYR A 37 7.66 -2.31 -7.03
N HIS A 38 8.58 -1.40 -7.35
CA HIS A 38 8.61 -0.06 -6.79
C HIS A 38 8.54 0.98 -7.90
N HIS A 39 7.48 1.79 -7.91
CA HIS A 39 7.36 2.89 -8.86
C HIS A 39 8.25 4.06 -8.42
N LEU A 40 9.31 4.33 -9.20
CA LEU A 40 10.19 5.45 -8.95
C LEU A 40 9.48 6.76 -9.34
N LYS A 41 9.30 7.65 -8.36
CA LYS A 41 8.67 8.97 -8.54
C LYS A 41 9.72 10.07 -8.59
N LEU A 42 9.65 10.90 -9.62
CA LEU A 42 10.56 12.02 -9.82
C LEU A 42 9.92 13.36 -9.46
N HIS A 43 8.60 13.45 -9.55
CA HIS A 43 7.87 14.68 -9.28
C HIS A 43 7.28 14.70 -7.86
N PRO A 44 7.24 15.88 -7.20
CA PRO A 44 6.62 16.04 -5.90
C PRO A 44 5.09 15.98 -6.02
N TRP A 45 4.55 14.76 -6.14
CA TRP A 45 3.11 14.51 -6.27
C TRP A 45 2.31 15.05 -5.08
N ALA A 46 2.90 15.13 -3.88
CA ALA A 46 2.22 15.74 -2.73
C ALA A 46 1.78 17.20 -2.95
N ALA A 47 2.47 17.93 -3.83
CA ALA A 47 2.16 19.32 -4.18
C ALA A 47 1.22 19.46 -5.39
N THR A 48 0.96 18.38 -6.14
CA THR A 48 0.20 18.41 -7.41
C THR A 48 -1.23 17.93 -7.25
N PHE A 49 -1.52 17.13 -6.23
CA PHE A 49 -2.88 16.73 -5.93
C PHE A 49 -3.60 17.90 -5.24
N PRO A 50 -4.81 18.27 -5.66
CA PRO A 50 -5.59 19.30 -4.98
C PRO A 50 -5.90 18.86 -3.54
N ALA A 51 -5.82 19.78 -2.59
CA ALA A 51 -6.31 19.51 -1.23
C ALA A 51 -7.85 19.36 -1.27
N PRO A 52 -8.46 18.54 -0.41
CA PRO A 52 -9.90 18.56 -0.21
C PRO A 52 -10.34 20.00 0.13
N GLY A 53 -11.12 20.64 -0.76
CA GLY A 53 -11.66 21.99 -0.55
C GLY A 53 -10.90 23.16 -1.19
N THR A 54 -9.89 22.93 -2.04
CA THR A 54 -9.29 24.01 -2.87
C THR A 54 -9.69 23.86 -4.33
N SER A 55 -10.06 24.97 -4.98
CA SER A 55 -10.59 25.07 -6.35
C SER A 55 -9.55 24.87 -7.46
N LEU A 56 -8.63 23.92 -7.28
CA LEU A 56 -7.65 23.56 -8.31
C LEU A 56 -8.19 22.38 -9.16
N PRO A 57 -7.85 22.31 -10.46
CA PRO A 57 -8.38 21.29 -11.36
C PRO A 57 -8.12 19.88 -10.84
N ALA A 58 -9.07 18.98 -11.09
CA ALA A 58 -9.08 17.58 -10.63
C ALA A 58 -8.01 16.68 -11.26
N GLU A 59 -7.10 17.24 -12.06
CA GLU A 59 -6.13 16.51 -12.86
C GLU A 59 -4.71 16.87 -12.35
N PRO A 60 -3.90 15.88 -11.92
CA PRO A 60 -2.59 16.13 -11.36
C PRO A 60 -1.64 16.63 -12.46
N GLU A 61 -1.52 17.94 -12.63
CA GLU A 61 -0.53 18.53 -13.53
C GLU A 61 0.87 18.34 -12.97
N ILE A 62 1.77 17.82 -13.81
CA ILE A 62 3.20 17.69 -13.49
C ILE A 62 3.77 19.11 -13.38
N PRO A 63 4.33 19.54 -12.23
CA PRO A 63 4.92 20.85 -12.08
C PRO A 63 6.10 20.95 -13.03
N ASN A 64 6.25 22.11 -13.66
CA ASN A 64 7.45 22.45 -14.42
C ASN A 64 8.70 22.09 -13.58
N PRO A 65 9.73 21.43 -14.15
CA PRO A 65 10.93 20.99 -13.43
C PRO A 65 11.58 22.08 -12.56
N ASP A 66 11.53 23.35 -12.98
CA ASP A 66 12.06 24.48 -12.21
C ASP A 66 11.29 24.74 -10.90
N ASN A 67 9.99 24.45 -10.88
CA ASN A 67 9.15 24.56 -9.70
C ASN A 67 9.24 23.31 -8.83
N ALA A 68 9.44 22.13 -9.43
CA ALA A 68 9.70 20.89 -8.70
C ALA A 68 11.01 20.95 -7.90
N ALA A 69 12.08 21.52 -8.48
CA ALA A 69 13.36 21.69 -7.80
C ALA A 69 13.27 22.57 -6.53
N LYS A 70 12.34 23.53 -6.51
CA LYS A 70 12.09 24.40 -5.33
C LYS A 70 11.35 23.69 -4.20
N LEU A 71 10.63 22.62 -4.49
CA LEU A 71 9.84 21.86 -3.51
C LEU A 71 10.69 20.86 -2.71
N GLY A 72 11.98 20.75 -3.03
CA GLY A 72 12.93 19.91 -2.30
C GLY A 72 12.99 18.46 -2.80
N PRO A 73 13.77 17.60 -2.13
CA PRO A 73 13.96 16.21 -2.54
C PRO A 73 12.64 15.43 -2.54
N VAL A 74 12.41 14.64 -3.59
CA VAL A 74 11.27 13.73 -3.66
C VAL A 74 11.61 12.44 -2.91
N HIS A 75 10.75 12.07 -1.97
CA HIS A 75 10.88 10.85 -1.19
C HIS A 75 9.75 9.87 -1.56
N SER A 76 10.11 8.77 -2.23
CA SER A 76 9.18 7.67 -2.54
C SER A 76 9.52 6.48 -1.64
N TRP A 77 8.70 6.24 -0.62
CA TRP A 77 8.94 5.16 0.34
C TRP A 77 7.80 4.17 0.27
N GLN A 78 8.16 2.89 0.28
CA GLN A 78 7.21 1.79 0.29
C GLN A 78 7.59 0.87 1.45
N TYR A 79 6.63 0.68 2.35
CA TYR A 79 6.72 -0.28 3.44
C TYR A 79 6.09 -1.59 3.00
N ASP A 80 6.81 -2.69 3.24
CA ASP A 80 6.30 -4.03 3.01
C ASP A 80 6.73 -4.96 4.16
N GLU A 81 5.90 -5.96 4.43
CA GLU A 81 6.10 -6.94 5.49
C GLU A 81 6.23 -8.34 4.90
N ILE A 82 7.38 -8.95 5.14
CA ILE A 82 7.63 -10.33 4.73
C ILE A 82 7.36 -11.24 5.92
N VAL A 83 6.31 -12.05 5.78
CA VAL A 83 5.88 -13.04 6.76
C VAL A 83 6.39 -14.41 6.35
N PHE A 84 7.20 -15.02 7.22
CA PHE A 84 7.65 -16.40 7.07
C PHE A 84 6.72 -17.30 7.86
N ASN A 85 5.99 -18.17 7.16
CA ASN A 85 5.11 -19.15 7.80
C ASN A 85 5.93 -20.40 8.09
N ASP A 86 6.03 -20.78 9.37
CA ASP A 86 6.76 -21.96 9.82
C ASP A 86 8.24 -22.02 9.35
N PRO A 87 9.08 -21.03 9.75
CA PRO A 87 10.49 -21.01 9.35
C PRO A 87 11.27 -22.16 9.98
N PHE A 88 12.29 -22.67 9.27
CA PHE A 88 13.23 -23.63 9.83
C PHE A 88 13.87 -23.11 11.14
N GLN A 89 14.13 -24.02 12.09
CA GLN A 89 14.65 -23.67 13.41
C GLN A 89 15.98 -22.88 13.34
N SER A 90 16.86 -23.20 12.39
CA SER A 90 18.11 -22.46 12.15
C SER A 90 17.85 -21.00 11.78
N PHE A 91 16.90 -20.77 10.87
CA PHE A 91 16.51 -19.44 10.44
C PHE A 91 15.77 -18.67 11.54
N LEU A 92 14.93 -19.34 12.33
CA LEU A 92 14.28 -18.73 13.49
C LEU A 92 15.32 -18.29 14.53
N ASN A 93 16.34 -19.11 14.80
CA ASN A 93 17.45 -18.73 15.68
C ASN A 93 18.18 -17.49 15.12
N LEU A 94 18.44 -17.44 13.82
CA LEU A 94 19.05 -16.27 13.17
C LEU A 94 18.19 -15.00 13.36
N LEU A 95 16.88 -15.08 13.11
CA LEU A 95 15.96 -13.95 13.28
C LEU A 95 15.84 -13.48 14.74
N THR A 96 15.95 -14.40 15.71
CA THR A 96 15.87 -14.07 17.14
C THR A 96 17.17 -13.50 17.70
N THR A 97 18.33 -13.90 17.17
CA THR A 97 19.62 -13.31 17.55
C THR A 97 19.79 -11.87 17.06
N HIS A 98 19.14 -11.53 15.95
CA HIS A 98 19.12 -10.19 15.37
C HIS A 98 17.68 -9.64 15.32
N PRO A 99 17.11 -9.25 16.48
CA PRO A 99 15.75 -8.75 16.49
C PRO A 99 15.66 -7.49 15.60
N PRO A 100 14.63 -7.40 14.74
CA PRO A 100 14.47 -6.24 13.88
C PRO A 100 14.28 -4.98 14.74
N THR A 101 14.92 -3.89 14.33
CA THR A 101 14.74 -2.59 15.00
C THR A 101 13.28 -2.19 14.95
N SER A 102 12.66 -2.00 16.11
CA SER A 102 11.26 -1.57 16.20
C SER A 102 11.08 -0.19 15.56
N LEU A 103 9.98 0.01 14.84
CA LEU A 103 9.61 1.33 14.35
C LEU A 103 9.38 2.31 15.53
N PRO A 104 9.65 3.61 15.34
CA PRO A 104 9.26 4.63 16.31
C PRO A 104 7.75 4.55 16.58
N LYS A 105 7.35 4.68 17.85
CA LYS A 105 5.92 4.64 18.22
C LYS A 105 5.15 5.82 17.61
N THR A 106 5.75 7.01 17.61
CA THR A 106 5.14 8.24 17.08
C THR A 106 6.25 9.13 16.52
N SER A 107 5.94 9.91 15.50
CA SER A 107 6.89 10.86 14.90
C SER A 107 6.20 12.19 14.59
N LYS A 108 6.99 13.27 14.63
CA LYS A 108 6.59 14.60 14.15
C LYS A 108 6.98 14.82 12.69
N LYS A 109 7.68 13.86 12.08
CA LYS A 109 8.11 13.89 10.68
C LYS A 109 6.91 13.69 9.74
N PRO A 110 7.04 14.09 8.47
CA PRO A 110 5.98 13.89 7.49
C PRO A 110 5.67 12.41 7.25
N ILE A 111 4.45 12.19 6.78
CA ILE A 111 3.97 10.87 6.38
C ILE A 111 4.47 10.59 4.96
N PRO A 112 4.91 9.35 4.63
CA PRO A 112 5.28 8.99 3.28
C PRO A 112 4.09 9.08 2.31
N PHE A 113 4.39 9.44 1.07
CA PHE A 113 3.38 9.50 0.01
C PHE A 113 2.77 8.11 -0.27
N HIS A 114 1.45 8.04 -0.41
CA HIS A 114 0.74 6.79 -0.73
C HIS A 114 -0.34 7.01 -1.79
N THR A 115 -0.19 6.37 -2.95
CA THR A 115 -1.10 6.52 -4.11
C THR A 115 -2.51 6.01 -3.84
N SER A 116 -2.64 4.96 -3.04
CA SER A 116 -3.93 4.27 -2.78
C SER A 116 -4.71 4.88 -1.61
N ASN A 117 -4.21 5.97 -1.00
CA ASN A 117 -4.88 6.72 0.07
C ASN A 117 -4.64 8.22 -0.16
N PRO A 118 -5.43 8.87 -1.03
CA PRO A 118 -5.26 10.30 -1.27
C PRO A 118 -5.47 11.15 -0.01
N ALA A 119 -6.10 10.64 1.05
CA ALA A 119 -6.22 11.38 2.31
C ALA A 119 -4.87 11.58 3.04
N SER A 120 -3.87 10.71 2.81
CA SER A 120 -2.53 10.86 3.44
C SER A 120 -1.66 11.95 2.81
N LEU A 121 -2.11 12.55 1.70
CA LEU A 121 -1.41 13.62 0.97
C LEU A 121 -1.16 14.86 1.85
N GLU A 122 -2.09 15.21 2.73
CA GLU A 122 -1.95 16.39 3.59
C GLU A 122 -0.77 16.27 4.58
N GLY A 123 -0.55 15.06 5.11
CA GLY A 123 0.59 14.76 5.99
C GLY A 123 1.92 14.68 5.26
N THR A 124 1.89 14.40 3.96
CA THR A 124 3.07 14.31 3.09
C THR A 124 3.59 15.69 2.69
N ARG A 125 2.73 16.71 2.64
CA ARG A 125 3.10 18.09 2.27
C ARG A 125 3.99 18.82 3.29
N LYS A 126 4.10 18.31 4.51
CA LYS A 126 5.04 18.85 5.49
C LYS A 126 6.45 18.54 5.00
N GLY A 127 7.22 19.56 4.64
CA GLY A 127 8.60 19.36 4.16
C GLY A 127 9.45 18.60 5.18
N GLY A 128 10.29 17.69 4.70
CA GLY A 128 11.19 16.88 5.52
C GLY A 128 11.28 15.43 5.05
N VAL A 129 12.21 14.68 5.65
CA VAL A 129 12.35 13.24 5.41
C VAL A 129 11.18 12.53 6.10
N PRO A 130 10.34 11.77 5.37
CA PRO A 130 9.23 11.04 5.96
C PRO A 130 9.68 10.04 7.02
N GLU A 131 8.75 9.47 7.79
CA GLU A 131 9.05 8.36 8.69
C GLU A 131 7.85 7.45 8.88
N PHE A 132 8.07 6.13 8.84
CA PHE A 132 7.04 5.16 9.21
C PHE A 132 7.01 5.00 10.73
N THR A 133 5.82 5.05 11.31
CA THR A 133 5.60 4.84 12.75
C THR A 133 4.69 3.66 13.00
N SER A 134 4.77 3.10 14.21
CA SER A 134 3.88 2.00 14.63
C SER A 134 2.41 2.44 14.73
N THR A 135 2.12 3.73 14.98
CA THR A 135 0.74 4.25 14.92
C THR A 135 0.16 4.17 13.51
N MET A 136 0.96 4.50 12.49
CA MET A 136 0.51 4.46 11.10
C MET A 136 0.23 3.03 10.64
N GLU A 137 1.03 2.06 11.10
CA GLU A 137 0.78 0.63 10.87
C GLU A 137 -0.59 0.21 11.43
N LYS A 138 -0.93 0.67 12.64
CA LYS A 138 -2.24 0.37 13.26
C LYS A 138 -3.40 1.02 12.52
N GLU A 139 -3.26 2.30 12.16
CA GLU A 139 -4.28 3.03 11.38
C GLU A 139 -4.52 2.37 10.02
N GLU A 140 -3.46 1.89 9.37
CA GLU A 140 -3.55 1.17 8.11
C GLU A 140 -4.25 -0.19 8.28
N ALA A 141 -3.94 -0.93 9.34
CA ALA A 141 -4.62 -2.19 9.64
C ALA A 141 -6.12 -1.99 9.88
N GLU A 142 -6.51 -0.93 10.61
CA GLU A 142 -7.91 -0.57 10.84
C GLU A 142 -8.63 -0.23 9.53
N ARG A 143 -7.98 0.55 8.66
CA ARG A 143 -8.50 0.88 7.31
C ARG A 143 -8.75 -0.37 6.47
N LEU A 144 -7.81 -1.33 6.49
CA LEU A 144 -7.95 -2.59 5.75
C LEU A 144 -9.09 -3.44 6.31
N GLU A 145 -9.27 -3.49 7.62
CA GLU A 145 -10.37 -4.25 8.24
C GLU A 145 -11.73 -3.61 7.93
N GLU A 146 -11.83 -2.29 7.94
CA GLU A 146 -13.04 -1.59 7.49
C GLU A 146 -13.37 -1.88 6.01
N ALA A 147 -12.37 -1.85 5.13
CA ALA A 147 -12.53 -2.16 3.71
C ALA A 147 -12.98 -3.62 3.51
N ARG A 148 -12.36 -4.55 4.24
CA ARG A 148 -12.76 -5.96 4.26
C ARG A 148 -14.21 -6.12 4.72
N GLY A 149 -14.62 -5.40 5.77
CA GLY A 149 -15.99 -5.40 6.25
C GLY A 149 -17.00 -4.92 5.20
N LYS A 150 -16.66 -3.90 4.40
CA LYS A 150 -17.50 -3.43 3.28
C LYS A 150 -17.64 -4.51 2.20
N VAL A 151 -16.54 -5.14 1.79
CA VAL A 151 -16.55 -6.22 0.80
C VAL A 151 -17.41 -7.40 1.27
N ILE A 152 -17.29 -7.80 2.53
CA ILE A 152 -18.11 -8.91 3.09
C ILE A 152 -19.60 -8.56 3.05
N LYS A 153 -19.98 -7.33 3.42
CA LYS A 153 -21.38 -6.87 3.37
C LYS A 153 -21.92 -6.89 1.94
N GLU A 154 -21.13 -6.46 0.97
CA GLU A 154 -21.51 -6.51 -0.44
C GLU A 154 -21.62 -7.96 -0.94
N GLN A 155 -20.66 -8.82 -0.58
CA GLN A 155 -20.70 -10.25 -0.90
C GLN A 155 -21.98 -10.91 -0.36
N GLU A 156 -22.35 -10.63 0.89
CA GLU A 156 -23.55 -11.20 1.51
C GLU A 156 -24.83 -10.69 0.84
N LYS A 157 -24.88 -9.38 0.52
CA LYS A 157 -25.99 -8.80 -0.25
C LYS A 157 -26.18 -9.50 -1.59
N TRP A 158 -25.09 -9.69 -2.34
CA TRP A 158 -25.16 -10.33 -3.66
C TRP A 158 -25.46 -11.83 -3.56
N ARG A 159 -24.94 -12.52 -2.54
CA ARG A 159 -25.32 -13.92 -2.25
C ARG A 159 -26.81 -14.05 -1.96
N GLY A 160 -27.38 -13.16 -1.15
CA GLY A 160 -28.82 -13.16 -0.85
C GLY A 160 -29.68 -12.99 -2.10
N ILE A 161 -29.34 -12.02 -2.95
CA ILE A 161 -30.03 -11.80 -4.23
C ILE A 161 -29.92 -13.03 -5.13
N LEU A 162 -28.74 -13.64 -5.22
CA LEU A 162 -28.50 -14.81 -6.07
C LEU A 162 -29.38 -16.00 -5.61
N ILE A 163 -29.43 -16.27 -4.32
CA ILE A 163 -30.26 -17.33 -3.74
C ILE A 163 -31.76 -17.07 -4.00
N GLU A 164 -32.22 -15.83 -3.89
CA GLU A 164 -33.62 -15.47 -4.17
C GLU A 164 -33.97 -15.71 -5.65
N ARG A 165 -33.09 -15.29 -6.56
CA ARG A 165 -33.28 -15.49 -8.00
C ARG A 165 -33.22 -16.96 -8.41
N GLU A 166 -32.36 -17.76 -7.80
CA GLU A 166 -32.32 -19.21 -8.02
C GLU A 166 -33.62 -19.88 -7.60
N LYS A 167 -34.18 -19.52 -6.43
CA LYS A 167 -35.47 -20.06 -5.96
C LYS A 167 -36.62 -19.69 -6.89
N GLU A 168 -36.66 -18.44 -7.37
CA GLU A 168 -37.70 -18.00 -8.29
C GLU A 168 -37.57 -18.69 -9.66
N LEU A 169 -36.34 -18.86 -10.15
CA LEU A 169 -36.07 -19.60 -11.38
C LEU A 169 -36.53 -21.06 -11.27
N GLU A 170 -36.23 -21.73 -10.15
CA GLU A 170 -36.69 -23.10 -9.88
C GLU A 170 -38.22 -23.19 -9.86
N ARG A 171 -38.88 -22.19 -9.25
CA ARG A 171 -40.36 -22.12 -9.21
C ARG A 171 -40.95 -21.97 -10.61
N LEU A 172 -40.41 -21.08 -11.43
CA LEU A 172 -40.87 -20.86 -12.80
C LEU A 172 -40.63 -22.09 -13.68
N GLN A 173 -39.48 -22.77 -13.54
CA GLN A 173 -39.20 -24.02 -14.24
C GLN A 173 -40.21 -25.13 -13.88
N LYS A 174 -40.57 -25.27 -12.60
CA LYS A 174 -41.58 -26.25 -12.17
C LYS A 174 -42.95 -25.96 -12.77
N LEU A 175 -43.34 -24.69 -12.89
CA LEU A 175 -44.59 -24.29 -13.54
C LEU A 175 -44.54 -24.58 -15.05
N ALA A 176 -43.46 -24.21 -15.73
CA ALA A 176 -43.28 -24.46 -17.16
C ALA A 176 -43.21 -25.95 -17.51
N SER A 177 -42.71 -26.81 -16.62
CA SER A 177 -42.67 -28.26 -16.81
C SER A 177 -44.02 -28.98 -16.62
N LYS A 178 -45.04 -28.25 -16.16
CA LYS A 178 -46.38 -28.77 -15.85
C LYS A 178 -47.40 -28.52 -16.97
N GLU A 179 -47.06 -27.68 -17.95
CA GLU A 179 -47.80 -27.50 -19.21
C GLU A 179 -47.27 -28.46 -20.28
#